data_AF-A0A2X2JX32-F1
#
_entry.id   AF-A0A2X2JX32-F1
#
_cell.length_a   1.000
_cell.length_b   1.000
_cell.length_c   1.000
_cell.angle_alpha   90.00
_cell.angle_beta   90.00
_cell.angle_gamma   90.00
#
_symmetry.space_group_name_H-M   'P 1'
#
loop_
_entity.id
_entity.type
_entity.pdbx_description
1 polymer ?
#
loop_
_entity_poly.entity_id
_entity_poly.type
_entity_poly.pdbx_seq_one_letter_code
_entity_poly.pdbx_strand_id
1 'polypeptide(L)'
;MRKLFPENEKLLRWLDLAEEKISYQGLPSRIAWLGYGERAKMGLALNRLVRDGEISAPIVIGRDHLDAGSVASPNRETESMKDGSDAVGDWAVLNALINTAAGGSWISFHHGAVLAWDIHFMRVWLS
;
A
#
# COMPACT_ATOMS: atom_id res chain seq x y z
N MET A 1 -0.23 -11.60 10.40
CA MET A 1 -0.41 -10.29 11.06
C MET A 1 -0.50 -10.39 12.57
N ARG A 2 -1.49 -11.08 13.17
CA ARG A 2 -1.62 -11.19 14.65
C ARG A 2 -0.34 -11.61 15.37
N LYS A 3 0.36 -12.62 14.83
CA LYS A 3 1.67 -13.08 15.35
C LYS A 3 2.79 -12.03 15.26
N LEU A 4 2.76 -11.17 14.25
CA LEU A 4 3.86 -10.22 13.98
C LEU A 4 3.68 -8.88 14.71
N PHE A 5 2.43 -8.52 15.01
CA PHE A 5 2.03 -7.25 15.61
C PHE A 5 1.01 -7.49 16.74
N PRO A 6 1.36 -8.29 17.78
CA PRO A 6 0.41 -8.69 18.82
C PRO A 6 -0.06 -7.51 19.68
N GLU A 7 0.76 -6.48 19.83
CA GLU A 7 0.45 -5.28 20.63
C GLU A 7 -0.41 -4.26 19.88
N ASN A 8 -0.65 -4.44 18.57
CA ASN A 8 -1.40 -3.48 17.78
C ASN A 8 -2.91 -3.77 17.85
N GLU A 9 -3.53 -3.38 18.95
CA GLU A 9 -4.96 -3.63 19.23
C GLU A 9 -5.89 -3.14 18.10
N LYS A 10 -5.58 -1.98 17.50
CA LYS A 10 -6.36 -1.43 16.38
C LYS A 10 -6.30 -2.33 15.16
N LEU A 11 -5.11 -2.84 14.81
CA LEU A 11 -4.95 -3.80 13.72
C LEU A 11 -5.66 -5.12 14.03
N LEU A 12 -5.55 -5.64 15.25
CA LEU A 12 -6.23 -6.89 15.63
C LEU A 12 -7.74 -6.77 15.49
N ARG A 13 -8.33 -5.69 16.02
CA ARG A 13 -9.76 -5.40 15.88
C ARG A 13 -10.17 -5.23 14.42
N TRP A 14 -9.35 -4.58 13.61
CA TRP A 14 -9.60 -4.45 12.17
C TRP A 14 -9.66 -5.83 11.49
N LEU A 15 -8.75 -6.74 11.83
CA LEU A 15 -8.75 -8.09 11.26
C LEU A 15 -9.99 -8.88 11.64
N ASP A 16 -10.46 -8.76 12.89
CA ASP A 16 -11.71 -9.40 13.35
C ASP A 16 -12.91 -8.89 12.54
N LEU A 17 -13.07 -7.58 12.44
CA LEU A 17 -14.18 -6.97 11.70
C LEU A 17 -14.11 -7.27 10.21
N ALA A 18 -12.92 -7.28 9.63
CA ALA A 18 -12.74 -7.55 8.21
C ALA A 18 -13.01 -9.04 7.89
N GLU A 19 -12.81 -9.95 8.83
CA GLU A 19 -13.18 -11.36 8.69
C GLU A 19 -14.69 -11.56 8.83
N GLU A 20 -15.33 -10.86 9.76
CA GLU A 20 -16.77 -11.00 10.02
C GLU A 20 -17.64 -10.29 8.95
N LYS A 21 -17.20 -9.12 8.47
CA LYS A 21 -18.05 -8.20 7.70
C LYS A 21 -17.74 -8.12 6.20
N ILE A 22 -16.58 -8.60 5.75
CA ILE A 22 -16.13 -8.39 4.36
C ILE A 22 -16.02 -9.73 3.63
N SER A 23 -16.95 -9.96 2.70
CA SER A 23 -16.89 -11.07 1.75
C SER A 23 -15.85 -10.82 0.67
N TYR A 24 -15.19 -11.88 0.21
CA TYR A 24 -14.24 -11.79 -0.90
C TYR A 24 -14.94 -11.50 -2.24
N GLN A 25 -14.23 -10.79 -3.12
CA GLN A 25 -14.63 -10.54 -4.50
C GLN A 25 -13.45 -10.87 -5.41
N GLY A 26 -13.58 -11.88 -6.27
CA GLY A 26 -12.46 -12.39 -7.08
C GLY A 26 -11.42 -13.14 -6.24
N LEU A 27 -10.13 -12.86 -6.45
CA LEU A 27 -9.06 -13.46 -5.65
C LEU A 27 -9.18 -13.03 -4.18
N PRO A 28 -9.16 -13.97 -3.21
CA PRO A 28 -9.18 -13.62 -1.79
C PRO A 28 -8.08 -12.61 -1.45
N SER A 29 -8.49 -11.42 -0.99
CA SER A 29 -7.62 -10.28 -0.77
C SER A 29 -7.88 -9.69 0.61
N ARG A 30 -6.87 -9.04 1.20
CA ARG A 30 -6.98 -8.40 2.51
C ARG A 30 -6.31 -7.05 2.52
N ILE A 31 -7.05 -6.02 2.91
CA ILE A 31 -6.49 -4.70 3.20
C ILE A 31 -6.11 -4.62 4.69
N ALA A 32 -4.96 -4.05 4.97
CA ALA A 32 -4.50 -3.73 6.31
C ALA A 32 -3.56 -2.53 6.23
N TRP A 33 -3.81 -1.52 7.05
CA TRP A 33 -2.98 -0.33 7.12
C TRP A 33 -1.76 -0.63 7.97
N LEU A 34 -0.60 -0.78 7.33
CA LEU A 34 0.69 -1.00 7.96
C LEU A 34 1.62 0.19 7.67
N GLY A 35 2.40 0.60 8.66
CA GLY A 35 3.33 1.72 8.56
C GLY A 35 4.69 1.34 7.96
N TYR A 36 5.63 2.29 8.01
CA TYR A 36 7.04 2.05 7.69
C TYR A 36 7.61 0.93 8.58
N GLY A 37 8.46 0.07 8.02
CA GLY A 37 9.01 -1.10 8.70
C GLY A 37 8.02 -2.29 8.79
N GLU A 38 6.78 -2.05 9.22
CA GLU A 38 5.74 -3.08 9.32
C GLU A 38 5.43 -3.73 7.97
N ARG A 39 5.36 -2.92 6.90
CA ARG A 39 5.16 -3.40 5.52
C ARG A 39 6.24 -4.40 5.10
N ALA A 40 7.51 -4.09 5.35
CA ALA A 40 8.63 -4.97 5.02
C ALA A 40 8.61 -6.26 5.87
N LYS A 41 8.34 -6.14 7.17
CA LYS A 41 8.22 -7.29 8.08
C LYS A 41 7.10 -8.24 7.63
N MET A 42 5.95 -7.69 7.23
CA MET A 42 4.83 -8.49 6.74
C MET A 42 5.14 -9.13 5.38
N GLY A 43 5.74 -8.38 4.45
CA GLY A 43 6.12 -8.90 3.13
C GLY A 43 7.09 -10.08 3.23
N LEU A 44 8.15 -9.96 4.03
CA LEU A 44 9.10 -11.05 4.25
C LEU A 44 8.46 -12.27 4.92
N ALA A 45 7.54 -12.06 5.86
CA ALA A 45 6.82 -13.16 6.50
C ALA A 45 5.91 -13.89 5.50
N LEU A 46 5.19 -13.18 4.64
CA LEU A 46 4.38 -13.80 3.58
C LEU A 46 5.24 -14.59 2.60
N ASN A 47 6.36 -14.01 2.14
CA ASN A 47 7.26 -14.69 1.23
C ASN A 47 7.83 -15.99 1.85
N ARG A 48 8.16 -15.96 3.15
CA ARG A 48 8.55 -17.16 3.90
C ARG A 48 7.45 -18.22 3.89
N LEU A 49 6.19 -17.85 4.15
CA LEU A 49 5.08 -18.80 4.15
C LEU A 49 4.83 -19.42 2.78
N VAL A 50 5.01 -18.65 1.69
CA VAL A 50 4.95 -19.19 0.32
C VAL A 50 6.10 -20.18 0.08
N ARG A 51 7.33 -19.78 0.39
CA ARG A 51 8.53 -20.64 0.22
C ARG A 51 8.42 -21.94 1.02
N ASP A 52 7.94 -21.85 2.25
CA ASP A 52 7.80 -22.98 3.16
C ASP A 52 6.56 -23.85 2.81
N GLY A 53 5.74 -23.44 1.83
CA GLY A 53 4.58 -24.18 1.32
C GLY A 53 3.30 -24.07 2.16
N GLU A 54 3.31 -23.27 3.24
CA GLU A 54 2.12 -22.98 4.06
C GLU A 54 1.07 -22.18 3.28
N ILE A 55 1.50 -21.37 2.31
CA ILE A 55 0.64 -20.71 1.32
C ILE A 55 0.92 -21.36 -0.03
N SER A 56 -0.13 -21.87 -0.67
CA SER A 56 -0.02 -22.74 -1.84
C SER A 56 0.45 -22.07 -3.14
N ALA A 57 0.45 -20.74 -3.18
CA ALA A 57 0.82 -19.96 -4.36
C ALA A 57 1.42 -18.60 -3.96
N PRO A 58 2.18 -17.93 -4.85
CA PRO A 58 2.69 -16.58 -4.62
C PRO A 58 1.57 -15.58 -4.29
N ILE A 59 1.91 -14.58 -3.46
CA ILE A 59 1.01 -13.50 -3.07
C ILE A 59 1.48 -12.19 -3.68
N VAL A 60 0.54 -11.49 -4.28
CA VAL A 60 0.72 -10.11 -4.75
C VAL A 60 0.56 -9.15 -3.57
N ILE A 61 1.54 -8.25 -3.36
CA ILE A 61 1.45 -7.21 -2.33
C ILE A 61 1.38 -5.84 -3.00
N GLY A 62 0.21 -5.22 -2.98
CA GLY A 62 -0.01 -3.90 -3.56
C GLY A 62 -0.57 -2.89 -2.58
N ARG A 63 -0.94 -1.73 -3.10
CA ARG A 63 -1.72 -0.70 -2.42
C ARG A 63 -2.43 0.19 -3.44
N ASP A 64 -3.38 0.98 -2.97
CA ASP A 64 -3.92 2.11 -3.73
C ASP A 64 -2.84 3.18 -3.98
N HIS A 65 -3.09 4.11 -4.90
CA HIS A 65 -2.27 5.28 -5.14
C HIS A 65 -2.33 6.30 -4.00
N LEU A 66 -3.41 6.27 -3.21
CA LEU A 66 -3.54 7.00 -1.97
C LEU A 66 -2.65 6.36 -0.90
N ASP A 67 -1.45 6.91 -0.71
CA ASP A 67 -0.51 6.52 0.33
C ASP A 67 0.41 7.69 0.66
N ALA A 68 1.07 7.63 1.81
CA ALA A 68 1.74 8.74 2.47
C ALA A 68 2.81 9.51 1.65
N GLY A 69 3.23 8.98 0.50
CA GLY A 69 4.20 9.66 -0.35
C GLY A 69 4.05 9.36 -1.84
N SER A 70 2.87 8.96 -2.30
CA SER A 70 2.64 8.53 -3.70
C SER A 70 1.65 9.38 -4.49
N VAL A 71 1.27 10.53 -3.95
CA VAL A 71 0.21 11.37 -4.52
C VAL A 71 0.49 12.83 -4.25
N ALA A 72 0.14 13.67 -5.22
CA ALA A 72 -0.06 15.10 -5.05
C ALA A 72 -1.47 15.43 -5.54
N SER A 73 -2.34 15.83 -4.60
CA SER A 73 -3.74 16.21 -4.83
C SER A 73 -4.12 17.32 -3.85
N PRO A 74 -4.00 18.60 -4.25
CA PRO A 74 -4.27 19.75 -3.38
C PRO A 74 -5.70 19.86 -2.84
N ASN A 75 -6.64 19.09 -3.40
CA ASN A 75 -8.04 19.09 -2.98
C ASN A 75 -8.40 17.81 -2.21
N ARG A 76 -7.42 16.97 -1.87
CA ARG A 76 -7.59 15.72 -1.12
C ARG A 76 -6.35 15.39 -0.28
N GLU A 77 -5.43 14.56 -0.77
CA GLU A 77 -4.38 13.97 0.04
C GLU A 77 -3.28 14.95 0.46
N THR A 78 -3.04 15.98 -0.35
CA THR A 78 -2.08 17.04 -0.04
C THR A 78 -2.77 18.38 0.20
N GLU A 79 -4.06 18.37 0.54
CA GLU A 79 -4.81 19.58 0.89
C GLU A 79 -4.30 20.18 2.21
N SER A 80 -4.02 21.48 2.20
CA SER A 80 -3.63 22.27 3.37
C SER A 80 -2.36 21.74 4.06
N MET A 81 -1.33 21.42 3.28
CA MET A 81 -0.02 21.09 3.84
C MET A 81 0.49 22.29 4.64
N LYS A 82 1.10 22.03 5.79
CA LYS A 82 1.48 23.08 6.76
C LYS A 82 2.46 24.11 6.19
N ASP A 83 3.23 23.72 5.19
CA ASP A 83 4.22 24.52 4.48
C ASP A 83 3.71 25.06 3.12
N GLY A 84 2.44 24.81 2.78
CA GLY A 84 1.82 25.21 1.51
C GLY A 84 2.31 24.41 0.30
N SER A 85 2.92 23.23 0.52
CA SER A 85 3.46 22.40 -0.56
C SER A 85 2.40 21.58 -1.32
N ASP A 86 1.12 21.93 -1.20
CA ASP A 86 -0.03 21.12 -1.65
C ASP A 86 0.12 20.64 -3.10
N ALA A 87 0.57 21.52 -4.00
CA ALA A 87 0.69 21.25 -5.44
C ALA A 87 2.05 20.68 -5.88
N VAL A 88 2.96 20.37 -4.95
CA VAL A 88 4.29 19.84 -5.30
C VAL A 88 4.18 18.38 -5.75
N GLY A 89 4.26 18.16 -7.06
CA GLY A 89 4.14 16.84 -7.70
C GLY A 89 5.41 15.98 -7.67
N ASP A 90 6.57 16.55 -7.33
CA ASP A 90 7.87 15.86 -7.40
C ASP A 90 7.91 14.60 -6.56
N TRP A 91 7.25 14.61 -5.39
CA TRP A 91 7.20 13.46 -4.48
C TRP A 91 6.54 12.24 -5.13
N ALA A 92 5.47 12.44 -5.90
CA ALA A 92 4.79 11.36 -6.60
C ALA A 92 5.67 10.76 -7.71
N VAL A 93 6.41 11.60 -8.44
CA VAL A 93 7.37 11.17 -9.48
C VAL A 93 8.53 10.40 -8.84
N LEU A 94 9.13 10.94 -7.78
CA LEU A 94 10.21 10.28 -7.04
C LEU A 94 9.75 8.94 -6.46
N ASN A 95 8.49 8.83 -6.02
CA ASN A 95 7.94 7.57 -5.54
C ASN A 95 7.93 6.49 -6.64
N ALA A 96 7.53 6.82 -7.86
CA ALA A 96 7.57 5.89 -8.98
C ALA A 96 9.02 5.49 -9.30
N LEU A 97 9.92 6.47 -9.42
CA LEU A 97 11.34 6.24 -9.75
C LEU A 97 12.05 5.38 -8.70
N ILE A 98 11.87 5.67 -7.41
CA ILE A 98 12.54 4.91 -6.34
C ILE A 98 12.00 3.49 -6.25
N ASN A 99 10.71 3.27 -6.51
CA ASN A 99 10.15 1.93 -6.51
C ASN A 99 10.58 1.11 -7.73
N THR A 100 10.80 1.75 -8.90
CA THR A 100 11.47 1.11 -10.04
C THR A 100 12.89 0.71 -9.67
N ALA A 101 13.68 1.64 -9.12
CA ALA A 101 15.06 1.37 -8.74
C ALA A 101 15.19 0.31 -7.62
N ALA A 102 14.22 0.28 -6.70
CA ALA A 102 14.17 -0.70 -5.60
C ALA A 102 13.66 -2.09 -6.02
N GLY A 103 13.35 -2.31 -7.31
CA GLY A 103 12.94 -3.61 -7.84
C GLY A 103 11.47 -3.94 -7.62
N GLY A 104 10.57 -2.96 -7.62
CA GLY A 104 9.14 -3.22 -7.69
C GLY A 104 8.77 -3.91 -9.01
N SER A 105 7.87 -4.89 -8.94
CA SER A 105 7.60 -5.80 -10.07
C SER A 105 6.77 -5.16 -11.17
N TRP A 106 5.89 -4.22 -10.80
CA TRP A 106 5.35 -3.23 -11.74
C TRP A 106 5.07 -1.91 -11.04
N ILE A 107 5.35 -0.84 -11.78
CA ILE A 107 5.27 0.55 -11.35
C ILE A 107 4.42 1.27 -12.38
N SER A 108 3.33 1.92 -11.94
CA SER A 108 2.52 2.80 -12.81
C SER A 108 2.84 4.27 -12.55
N PHE A 109 2.27 5.20 -13.30
CA PHE A 109 2.26 6.63 -12.96
C PHE A 109 1.07 7.26 -13.70
N HIS A 110 0.08 7.77 -12.96
CA HIS A 110 -1.20 8.19 -13.50
C HIS A 110 -1.47 9.66 -13.21
N HIS A 111 -2.24 10.28 -14.10
CA HIS A 111 -2.79 11.63 -13.95
C HIS A 111 -4.32 11.56 -13.95
N GLY A 112 -4.98 12.41 -13.15
CA GLY A 112 -6.43 12.63 -13.21
C GLY A 112 -7.31 11.51 -12.64
N ALA A 113 -6.81 10.67 -11.73
CA ALA A 113 -7.47 9.42 -11.34
C ALA A 113 -8.82 9.58 -10.62
N VAL A 114 -9.02 10.65 -9.82
CA VAL A 114 -10.30 10.90 -9.12
C VAL A 114 -10.77 12.35 -9.33
N LEU A 115 -9.87 13.33 -9.26
CA LEU A 115 -10.11 14.69 -9.72
C LEU A 115 -9.23 14.99 -10.93
N ALA A 116 -9.72 15.80 -11.86
CA ALA A 116 -9.04 16.14 -13.11
C ALA A 116 -7.66 16.82 -12.94
N TRP A 117 -7.34 17.28 -11.73
CA TRP A 117 -6.11 18.01 -11.40
C TRP A 117 -5.09 17.19 -10.59
N ASP A 118 -5.32 15.89 -10.39
CA ASP A 118 -4.47 15.07 -9.51
C ASP A 118 -3.33 14.34 -10.25
N ILE A 119 -2.26 14.00 -9.51
CA ILE A 119 -1.19 13.09 -9.94
C ILE A 119 -1.03 11.96 -8.90
N HIS A 120 -1.08 10.70 -9.33
CA HIS A 120 -1.20 9.52 -8.46
C HIS A 120 -0.27 8.34 -8.90
N PHE A 121 0.17 7.48 -7.97
CA PHE A 121 1.02 6.29 -8.26
C PHE A 121 0.63 4.92 -7.60
N MET A 122 0.51 3.80 -8.34
CA MET A 122 0.37 2.41 -7.80
C MET A 122 1.69 1.68 -7.75
N ARG A 123 1.96 1.07 -6.59
CA ARG A 123 2.96 0.02 -6.46
C ARG A 123 2.31 -1.34 -6.39
N VAL A 124 2.92 -2.32 -7.03
CA VAL A 124 2.76 -3.71 -6.60
C VAL A 124 4.08 -4.49 -6.62
N TRP A 125 4.28 -5.25 -5.56
CA TRP A 125 5.34 -6.23 -5.34
C TRP A 125 4.90 -7.63 -5.81
N LEU A 126 5.80 -8.26 -6.54
CA LEU A 126 6.00 -9.70 -6.66
C LEU A 126 7.50 -9.99 -6.42
N SER A 127 7.80 -10.52 -5.24
CA SER A 127 9.00 -11.35 -5.03
C SER A 127 8.52 -12.73 -4.66
#